data_AF-A0A8J4DIX5-F1
#
_entry.id   AF-A0A8J4DIX5-F1
#
_cell.length_a   1.000
_cell.length_b   1.000
_cell.length_c   1.000
_cell.angle_alpha   90.00
_cell.angle_beta   90.00
_cell.angle_gamma   90.00
#
_symmetry.space_group_name_H-M   'P 1'
#
loop_
_entity.id
_entity.type
_entity.pdbx_description
1 polymer ?
#
loop_
_entity_poly.entity_id
_entity_poly.type
_entity_poly.pdbx_seq_one_letter_code
_entity_poly.pdbx_strand_id
1 'polypeptide(L)'
;MPDLFATPWSLGTSVAVFVTAGILTVVASIRLVGLGDTLADRTGWGEALFGAVFFGLATSLSGIVMTAVTAAAEQPQLAYSNAVGGIAAQTTALVVADAFYRRANLEHASASLSNLLFGCLLIALLALALLATYTPDVTVGGIHPVSLVMVVCYLGGISLVRRSDATPMWNAVDTSETRTDVPQQQDPLERHSTRVLGCSSPESVSRSPRPAGRWVPPLRASSKPPDCVQDSSAVC
;
A
#
# COMPACT_ATOMS: atom_id res chain seq x y z
N MET A 1 -27.09 23.42 22.13
CA MET A 1 -26.91 24.73 21.48
C MET A 1 -27.86 24.78 20.30
N PRO A 2 -29.14 25.16 20.48
CA PRO A 2 -30.07 25.23 19.38
C PRO A 2 -29.94 26.58 18.66
N ASP A 3 -30.34 26.63 17.39
CA ASP A 3 -30.64 27.83 16.57
C ASP A 3 -29.58 28.36 15.58
N LEU A 4 -28.30 27.99 15.65
CA LEU A 4 -27.33 28.42 14.60
C LEU A 4 -27.45 27.65 13.27
N PHE A 5 -27.97 26.41 13.31
CA PHE A 5 -28.15 25.56 12.14
C PHE A 5 -29.61 25.50 11.64
N ALA A 6 -30.52 26.21 12.30
CA ALA A 6 -31.96 26.19 11.99
C ALA A 6 -32.37 27.21 10.92
N THR A 7 -31.47 28.10 10.50
CA THR A 7 -31.72 28.97 9.36
C THR A 7 -31.50 28.18 8.07
N PRO A 8 -32.49 28.09 7.16
CA PRO A 8 -32.28 27.43 5.87
C PRO A 8 -31.26 28.25 5.08
N TRP A 9 -30.07 27.68 4.87
CA TRP A 9 -29.01 28.32 4.10
C TRP A 9 -29.41 28.43 2.63
N SER A 10 -28.97 29.50 1.97
CA SER A 10 -29.17 29.65 0.53
C SER A 10 -28.47 28.48 -0.20
N LEU A 11 -29.06 28.00 -1.30
CA LEU A 11 -28.49 26.90 -2.09
C LEU A 11 -27.02 27.16 -2.46
N GLY A 12 -26.69 28.40 -2.84
CA GLY A 12 -25.32 28.80 -3.17
C GLY A 12 -24.35 28.64 -1.99
N THR A 13 -24.77 29.04 -0.79
CA THR A 13 -23.97 28.89 0.43
C THR A 13 -23.76 27.41 0.79
N SER A 14 -24.82 26.59 0.69
CA SER A 14 -24.74 25.16 0.96
C SER A 14 -23.81 24.44 0.00
N VAL A 15 -23.89 24.75 -1.30
CA VAL A 15 -22.99 24.19 -2.32
C VAL A 15 -21.55 24.64 -2.07
N ALA A 16 -21.32 25.92 -1.78
CA ALA A 16 -19.98 26.44 -1.50
C ALA A 16 -19.33 25.76 -0.30
N VAL A 17 -20.08 25.59 0.79
CA VAL A 17 -19.60 24.90 2.00
C VAL A 17 -19.32 23.43 1.72
N PHE A 18 -20.21 22.76 0.99
CA PHE A 18 -20.02 21.36 0.60
C PHE A 18 -18.76 21.15 -0.23
N VAL A 19 -18.55 21.98 -1.26
CA VAL A 19 -17.35 21.91 -2.12
C VAL A 19 -16.10 22.21 -1.31
N THR A 20 -16.13 23.21 -0.46
CA THR A 20 -14.99 23.58 0.39
C THR A 20 -14.65 22.45 1.37
N ALA A 21 -15.64 21.87 2.03
CA ALA A 21 -15.46 20.72 2.93
C ALA A 21 -14.93 19.48 2.17
N GLY A 22 -15.41 19.24 0.95
CA GLY A 22 -14.91 18.18 0.08
C GLY A 22 -13.42 18.36 -0.26
N ILE A 23 -13.03 19.57 -0.68
CA ILE A 23 -11.62 19.89 -0.96
C ILE A 23 -10.75 19.72 0.29
N LEU A 24 -11.20 20.25 1.44
CA LEU A 24 -10.49 20.10 2.71
C LEU A 24 -10.32 18.64 3.10
N THR A 25 -11.35 17.81 2.90
CA THR A 25 -11.29 16.38 3.16
C THR A 25 -10.26 15.69 2.27
N VAL A 26 -10.23 15.98 0.97
CA VAL A 26 -9.23 15.43 0.05
C VAL A 26 -7.81 15.83 0.48
N VAL A 27 -7.59 17.11 0.77
CA VAL A 27 -6.28 17.62 1.21
C VAL A 27 -5.86 16.99 2.54
N ALA A 28 -6.79 16.89 3.50
CA ALA A 28 -6.55 16.27 4.79
C ALA A 28 -6.20 14.78 4.66
N SER A 29 -6.92 14.03 3.81
CA SER A 29 -6.65 12.62 3.56
C SER A 29 -5.26 12.40 2.96
N ILE A 30 -4.83 13.24 2.01
CA ILE A 30 -3.46 13.16 1.44
C ILE A 30 -2.41 13.42 2.52
N ARG A 31 -2.64 14.42 3.39
CA ARG A 31 -1.74 14.72 4.51
C ARG A 31 -1.71 13.60 5.56
N LEU A 32 -2.84 12.94 5.77
CA LEU A 32 -2.99 11.85 6.73
C LEU A 32 -2.11 10.66 6.35
N VAL A 33 -1.96 10.36 5.05
CA VAL A 33 -1.06 9.30 4.55
C VAL A 33 0.37 9.57 4.98
N GLY A 34 0.95 10.72 4.63
CA GLY A 34 2.33 11.02 5.04
C GLY A 34 2.55 11.14 6.55
N LEU A 35 1.52 11.58 7.31
CA LEU A 35 1.58 11.57 8.77
C LEU A 35 1.57 10.13 9.33
N GLY A 36 0.83 9.23 8.68
CA GLY A 36 0.81 7.81 9.00
C GLY A 36 2.20 7.19 8.88
N ASP A 37 2.90 7.45 7.78
CA ASP A 37 4.25 6.94 7.52
C ASP A 37 5.23 7.45 8.59
N THR A 38 5.17 8.76 8.88
CA THR A 38 6.00 9.38 9.93
C THR A 38 5.72 8.78 11.32
N LEU A 39 4.46 8.47 11.63
CA LEU A 39 4.09 7.85 12.91
C LEU A 39 4.53 6.38 12.97
N ALA A 40 4.48 5.67 11.84
CA ALA A 40 4.96 4.30 11.74
C ALA A 40 6.46 4.20 12.03
N ASP A 41 7.25 5.11 11.45
CA ASP A 41 8.70 5.20 11.68
C ASP A 41 9.04 5.42 13.16
N ARG A 42 8.29 6.30 13.83
CA ARG A 42 8.53 6.60 15.25
C ARG A 42 8.04 5.52 16.20
N THR A 43 6.98 4.81 15.84
CA THR A 43 6.44 3.72 16.66
C THR A 43 7.23 2.43 16.50
N GLY A 44 7.88 2.24 15.34
CA GLY A 44 8.62 1.03 15.00
C GLY A 44 7.71 -0.17 14.72
N TRP A 45 6.45 0.08 14.35
CA TRP A 45 5.44 -0.98 14.12
C TRP A 45 5.39 -1.46 12.66
N GLY A 46 6.26 -0.94 11.77
CA GLY A 46 6.21 -1.20 10.33
C GLY A 46 5.15 -0.35 9.65
N GLU A 47 5.51 0.31 8.55
CA GLU A 47 4.66 1.25 7.79
C GLU A 47 3.34 0.63 7.36
N ALA A 48 3.38 -0.60 6.81
CA ALA A 48 2.20 -1.33 6.37
C ALA A 48 1.23 -1.67 7.52
N LEU A 49 1.74 -2.11 8.68
CA LEU A 49 0.89 -2.45 9.83
C LEU A 49 0.26 -1.21 10.45
N PHE A 50 1.08 -0.19 10.67
CA PHE A 50 0.59 1.06 11.24
C PHE A 50 -0.47 1.68 10.31
N GLY A 51 -0.17 1.75 9.01
CA GLY A 51 -1.09 2.22 7.98
C GLY A 51 -2.41 1.45 8.00
N ALA A 52 -2.37 0.13 7.87
CA ALA A 52 -3.60 -0.69 7.83
C ALA A 52 -4.50 -0.50 9.08
N VAL A 53 -3.91 -0.48 10.28
CA VAL A 53 -4.66 -0.31 11.53
C VAL A 53 -5.17 1.13 11.68
N PHE A 54 -4.30 2.12 11.49
CA PHE A 54 -4.65 3.53 11.68
C PHE A 54 -5.68 4.00 10.65
N PHE A 55 -5.48 3.71 9.36
CA PHE A 55 -6.44 4.04 8.31
C PHE A 55 -7.75 3.29 8.47
N GLY A 56 -7.72 2.01 8.87
CA GLY A 56 -8.91 1.22 9.14
C GLY A 56 -9.75 1.82 10.27
N LEU A 57 -9.11 2.24 11.36
CA LEU A 57 -9.76 2.93 12.47
C LEU A 57 -10.31 4.30 12.06
N ALA A 58 -9.50 5.13 11.39
CA ALA A 58 -9.91 6.48 10.96
C ALA A 58 -11.13 6.44 10.03
N THR A 59 -11.13 5.52 9.06
CA THR A 59 -12.22 5.36 8.09
C THR A 59 -13.49 4.85 8.76
N SER A 60 -13.37 3.85 9.63
CA SER A 60 -14.52 3.25 10.32
C SER A 60 -15.13 4.20 11.37
N LEU A 61 -14.29 4.97 12.06
CA LEU A 61 -14.74 5.90 13.09
C LEU A 61 -15.67 6.97 12.53
N SER A 62 -15.34 7.54 11.36
CA SER A 62 -16.19 8.51 10.67
C SER A 62 -17.60 7.97 10.41
N GLY A 63 -17.68 6.73 9.90
CA GLY A 63 -18.95 6.05 9.67
C GLY A 63 -19.75 5.80 10.95
N ILE A 64 -19.08 5.36 12.02
CA ILE A 64 -19.72 5.14 13.34
C ILE A 64 -20.28 6.45 13.89
N VAL A 65 -19.52 7.55 13.83
CA VAL A 65 -19.98 8.87 14.30
C VAL A 65 -21.21 9.33 13.52
N MET A 66 -21.19 9.24 12.19
CA MET A 66 -22.34 9.64 11.37
C MET A 66 -23.59 8.80 11.68
N THR A 67 -23.44 7.48 11.79
CA THR A 67 -24.53 6.58 12.18
C THR A 67 -25.04 6.87 13.59
N ALA A 68 -24.16 7.14 14.55
CA ALA A 68 -24.54 7.44 15.93
C ALA A 68 -25.28 8.78 16.04
N VAL A 69 -24.81 9.83 15.36
CA VAL A 69 -25.45 11.15 15.36
C VAL A 69 -26.83 11.09 14.70
N THR A 70 -26.96 10.40 13.57
CA THR A 70 -28.25 10.25 12.87
C THR A 70 -29.24 9.37 13.64
N ALA A 71 -28.77 8.31 14.29
CA ALA A 71 -29.61 7.50 15.20
C ALA A 71 -30.07 8.30 16.42
N ALA A 72 -29.19 9.11 17.02
CA ALA A 72 -29.53 10.00 18.14
C ALA A 72 -30.50 11.13 17.72
N ALA A 73 -30.49 11.52 16.45
CA ALA A 73 -31.41 12.49 15.87
C ALA A 73 -32.77 11.90 15.45
N GLU A 74 -33.10 10.68 15.90
CA GLU A 74 -34.33 9.94 15.54
C GLU A 74 -34.51 9.73 14.02
N GLN A 75 -33.40 9.63 13.28
CA GLN A 75 -33.39 9.40 11.83
C GLN A 75 -32.73 8.05 11.47
N PRO A 76 -33.34 6.91 11.86
CA PRO A 76 -32.75 5.59 11.66
C PRO A 76 -32.64 5.20 10.18
N GLN A 77 -33.54 5.68 9.31
CA GLN A 77 -33.41 5.47 7.87
C GLN A 77 -32.12 6.09 7.31
N LEU A 78 -31.70 7.26 7.83
CA LEU A 78 -30.45 7.89 7.39
C LEU A 78 -29.24 7.12 7.90
N ALA A 79 -29.28 6.66 9.15
CA ALA A 79 -28.24 5.81 9.74
C ALA A 79 -28.02 4.53 8.92
N TYR A 80 -29.11 3.86 8.52
CA TYR A 80 -29.05 2.67 7.66
C TYR A 80 -28.49 2.99 6.26
N SER A 81 -28.96 4.09 5.64
CA SER A 81 -28.49 4.51 4.32
C SER A 81 -27.01 4.90 4.31
N ASN A 82 -26.50 5.45 5.42
CA ASN A 82 -25.08 5.77 5.60
C ASN A 82 -24.22 4.50 5.58
N ALA A 83 -24.64 3.46 6.30
CA ALA A 83 -23.92 2.18 6.32
C ALA A 83 -23.86 1.52 4.93
N VAL A 84 -25.02 1.40 4.26
CA VAL A 84 -25.10 0.81 2.92
C VAL A 84 -24.37 1.65 1.87
N GLY A 85 -24.58 2.96 1.90
CA GLY A 85 -23.92 3.91 1.01
C GLY A 85 -22.40 3.93 1.18
N GLY A 86 -21.91 3.82 2.41
CA GLY A 86 -20.48 3.73 2.71
C GLY A 86 -19.81 2.50 2.12
N ILE A 87 -20.47 1.33 2.20
CA ILE A 87 -19.96 0.09 1.58
C ILE A 87 -19.97 0.22 0.05
N ALA A 88 -21.06 0.74 -0.52
CA ALA A 88 -21.19 0.94 -1.97
C ALA A 88 -20.13 1.92 -2.50
N ALA A 89 -19.90 3.03 -1.79
CA ALA A 89 -18.91 4.04 -2.16
C ALA A 89 -17.48 3.50 -2.08
N GLN A 90 -17.13 2.80 -0.99
CA GLN A 90 -15.80 2.16 -0.85
C GLN A 90 -15.56 1.12 -1.95
N THR A 91 -16.56 0.29 -2.25
CA THR A 91 -16.46 -0.72 -3.31
C THR A 91 -16.33 -0.08 -4.69
N THR A 92 -17.10 0.99 -4.95
CA THR A 92 -17.01 1.73 -6.22
C THR A 92 -15.65 2.41 -6.36
N ALA A 93 -15.13 3.01 -5.29
CA ALA A 93 -13.80 3.60 -5.29
C ALA A 93 -12.72 2.55 -5.63
N LEU A 94 -12.84 1.32 -5.10
CA LEU A 94 -11.94 0.22 -5.42
C LEU A 94 -12.03 -0.19 -6.90
N VAL A 95 -13.25 -0.35 -7.44
CA VAL A 95 -13.46 -0.67 -8.87
C VAL A 95 -12.89 0.42 -9.77
N VAL A 96 -13.10 1.69 -9.41
CA VAL A 96 -12.54 2.83 -10.14
C VAL A 96 -11.02 2.82 -10.05
N ALA A 97 -10.45 2.60 -8.87
CA ALA A 97 -9.01 2.50 -8.67
C ALA A 97 -8.40 1.40 -9.55
N ASP A 98 -8.96 0.18 -9.53
CA ASP A 98 -8.51 -0.95 -10.34
C ASP A 98 -8.56 -0.65 -11.84
N ALA A 99 -9.59 0.05 -12.31
CA ALA A 99 -9.71 0.46 -13.71
C ALA A 99 -8.58 1.41 -14.15
N PHE A 100 -8.14 2.30 -13.26
CA PHE A 100 -7.06 3.26 -13.52
C PHE A 100 -5.66 2.67 -13.26
N TYR A 101 -5.50 1.70 -12.35
CA TYR A 101 -4.20 1.16 -11.93
C TYR A 101 -3.64 0.00 -12.78
N ARG A 102 -4.23 -0.28 -13.94
CA ARG A 102 -3.99 -1.45 -14.83
C ARG A 102 -2.54 -1.69 -15.33
N ARG A 103 -1.52 -0.96 -14.88
CA ARG A 103 -0.13 -1.03 -15.39
C ARG A 103 1.00 -1.05 -14.35
N ALA A 104 0.74 -1.00 -13.05
CA ALA A 104 1.81 -1.16 -12.07
C ALA A 104 2.10 -2.65 -11.87
N ASN A 105 3.37 -3.02 -11.97
CA ASN A 105 3.93 -4.35 -11.77
C ASN A 105 3.77 -4.79 -10.28
N LEU A 106 2.54 -5.04 -9.85
CA LEU A 106 2.15 -5.34 -8.46
C LEU A 106 2.74 -6.66 -7.94
N GLU A 107 3.23 -7.53 -8.84
CA GLU A 107 3.90 -8.77 -8.50
C GLU A 107 5.23 -8.54 -7.76
N HIS A 108 5.93 -7.43 -8.05
CA HIS A 108 7.20 -7.09 -7.38
C HIS A 108 7.09 -5.94 -6.37
N ALA A 109 6.12 -5.02 -6.54
CA ALA A 109 5.98 -3.84 -5.68
C ALA A 109 5.00 -4.01 -4.50
N SER A 110 4.05 -4.97 -4.56
CA SER A 110 3.06 -5.20 -3.47
C SER A 110 3.30 -6.48 -2.67
N ALA A 111 4.30 -7.28 -3.05
CA ALA A 111 4.68 -8.51 -2.39
C ALA A 111 5.55 -8.25 -1.15
N SER A 112 5.23 -7.22 -0.35
CA SER A 112 5.70 -7.20 1.02
C SER A 112 4.96 -8.30 1.78
N LEU A 113 5.71 -9.16 2.46
CA LEU A 113 5.15 -10.27 3.24
C LEU A 113 4.05 -9.78 4.20
N SER A 114 4.21 -8.58 4.75
CA SER A 114 3.26 -7.92 5.65
C SER A 114 1.92 -7.64 4.98
N ASN A 115 1.89 -7.14 3.74
CA ASN A 115 0.64 -6.87 3.01
C ASN A 115 -0.13 -8.16 2.69
N LEU A 116 0.57 -9.23 2.32
CA LEU A 116 -0.03 -10.54 2.11
C LEU A 116 -0.64 -11.10 3.40
N LEU A 117 0.07 -10.98 4.53
CA LEU A 117 -0.45 -11.43 5.83
C LEU A 117 -1.66 -10.60 6.28
N PHE A 118 -1.72 -9.29 5.99
CA PHE A 118 -2.94 -8.49 6.20
C PHE A 118 -4.09 -8.97 5.33
N GLY A 119 -3.83 -9.28 4.06
CA GLY A 119 -4.83 -9.86 3.17
C GLY A 119 -5.39 -11.18 3.73
N CYS A 120 -4.51 -12.09 4.18
CA CYS A 120 -4.90 -13.34 4.81
C CYS A 120 -5.71 -13.13 6.09
N LEU A 121 -5.28 -12.19 6.95
CA LEU A 121 -6.01 -11.83 8.18
C LEU A 121 -7.41 -11.30 7.86
N LEU A 122 -7.53 -10.41 6.88
CA LEU A 122 -8.80 -9.85 6.44
C LEU A 122 -9.75 -10.95 5.93
N ILE A 123 -9.25 -11.86 5.09
CA ILE A 123 -10.02 -13.01 4.59
C ILE A 123 -10.48 -13.90 5.75
N ALA A 124 -9.61 -14.18 6.72
CA ALA A 124 -9.96 -15.00 7.89
C ALA A 124 -11.05 -14.33 8.74
N LEU A 125 -10.94 -13.04 9.01
CA LEU A 125 -11.96 -12.28 9.76
C LEU A 125 -13.29 -12.22 9.01
N LEU A 126 -13.27 -12.02 7.70
CA LEU A 126 -14.48 -12.03 6.88
C LEU A 126 -15.16 -13.41 6.89
N ALA A 127 -14.37 -14.48 6.81
CA ALA A 127 -14.88 -15.85 6.92
C ALA A 127 -15.52 -16.12 8.30
N LEU A 128 -14.91 -15.64 9.40
CA LEU A 128 -15.50 -15.72 10.74
C LEU A 128 -16.80 -14.91 10.83
N ALA A 129 -16.84 -13.71 10.26
CA ALA A 129 -18.04 -12.89 10.24
C ALA A 129 -19.19 -13.58 9.48
N LEU A 130 -18.90 -14.23 8.35
CA LEU A 130 -19.89 -15.04 7.63
C LEU A 130 -20.34 -16.25 8.45
N LEU A 131 -19.41 -16.96 9.09
CA LEU A 131 -19.74 -18.10 9.94
C LEU A 131 -20.64 -17.70 11.12
N ALA A 132 -20.44 -16.50 11.68
CA ALA A 132 -21.30 -15.96 12.72
C ALA A 132 -22.77 -15.89 12.28
N THR A 133 -23.02 -15.49 11.03
CA THR A 133 -24.39 -15.37 10.47
C THR A 133 -25.10 -16.71 10.32
N TYR A 134 -24.36 -17.81 10.13
CA TYR A 134 -24.93 -19.16 9.97
C TYR A 134 -24.91 -20.00 11.25
N THR A 135 -24.38 -19.47 12.35
CA THR A 135 -24.35 -20.15 13.65
C THR A 135 -25.63 -19.81 14.42
N PRO A 136 -26.25 -20.76 15.17
CA PRO A 136 -27.41 -20.45 16.01
C PRO A 136 -27.10 -19.34 17.02
N ASP A 137 -28.10 -18.51 17.36
CA ASP A 137 -28.02 -17.38 18.29
C ASP A 137 -27.74 -17.84 19.74
N VAL A 138 -26.55 -18.40 19.98
CA VAL A 138 -26.06 -18.71 21.31
C VAL A 138 -25.43 -17.43 21.87
N THR A 139 -26.21 -16.73 22.69
CA THR A 139 -25.73 -15.53 23.39
C THR A 139 -25.27 -15.93 24.79
N VAL A 140 -24.00 -15.68 25.10
CA VAL A 140 -23.48 -15.81 26.47
C VAL A 140 -23.34 -14.40 27.01
N GLY A 141 -24.25 -13.99 27.89
CA GLY A 141 -24.25 -12.64 28.46
C GLY A 141 -24.54 -11.52 27.45
N GLY A 142 -25.29 -11.80 26.38
CA GLY A 142 -25.62 -10.82 25.34
C GLY A 142 -24.55 -10.65 24.26
N ILE A 143 -23.45 -11.40 24.33
CA ILE A 143 -22.36 -11.38 23.33
C ILE A 143 -22.33 -12.74 22.61
N HIS A 144 -22.26 -12.69 21.28
CA HIS A 144 -22.07 -13.88 20.46
C HIS A 144 -20.61 -14.37 20.58
N PRO A 145 -20.35 -15.67 20.84
CA PRO A 145 -18.99 -16.18 21.07
C PRO A 145 -18.05 -15.91 19.89
N VAL A 146 -18.57 -15.83 18.67
CA VAL A 146 -17.77 -15.50 17.48
C VAL A 146 -17.16 -14.10 17.56
N SER A 147 -17.79 -13.15 18.26
CA SER A 147 -17.20 -11.81 18.49
C SER A 147 -15.89 -11.90 19.30
N LEU A 148 -15.86 -12.72 20.35
CA LEU A 148 -14.65 -12.96 21.13
C LEU A 148 -13.57 -13.62 20.27
N VAL A 149 -13.94 -14.64 19.49
CA VAL A 149 -13.01 -15.33 18.58
C VAL A 149 -12.45 -14.37 17.51
N MET A 150 -13.27 -13.46 16.97
CA MET A 150 -12.82 -12.41 16.04
C MET A 150 -11.77 -11.50 16.67
N VAL A 151 -11.97 -11.04 17.91
CA VAL A 151 -10.99 -10.21 18.62
C VAL A 151 -9.68 -10.96 18.83
N VAL A 152 -9.75 -12.22 19.28
CA VAL A 152 -8.55 -13.06 19.46
C VAL A 152 -7.84 -13.33 18.14
N CYS A 153 -8.59 -13.61 17.06
CA CYS A 153 -8.05 -13.82 15.72
C CYS A 153 -7.36 -12.56 15.19
N TYR A 154 -7.97 -11.38 15.37
CA TYR A 154 -7.38 -10.10 14.98
C TYR A 154 -6.09 -9.81 15.73
N LEU A 155 -6.08 -9.94 17.07
CA LEU A 155 -4.89 -9.73 17.89
C LEU A 155 -3.78 -10.75 17.59
N GLY A 156 -4.16 -12.01 17.35
CA GLY A 156 -3.25 -13.08 16.94
C GLY A 156 -2.63 -12.81 15.56
N GLY A 157 -3.46 -12.38 14.61
CA GLY A 157 -3.03 -11.99 13.27
C GLY A 157 -2.06 -10.81 13.28
N ILE A 158 -2.38 -9.74 14.02
CA ILE A 158 -1.44 -8.62 14.21
C ILE A 158 -0.14 -9.09 14.86
N SER A 159 -0.21 -9.92 15.89
CA SER A 159 0.99 -10.43 16.56
C SER A 159 1.85 -11.28 15.62
N LEU A 160 1.22 -12.04 14.71
CA LEU A 160 1.91 -12.85 13.72
C LEU A 160 2.60 -11.97 12.67
N VAL A 161 1.88 -10.98 12.11
CA VAL A 161 2.44 -10.03 11.14
C VAL A 161 3.67 -9.32 11.73
N ARG A 162 3.55 -8.83 12.97
CA ARG A 162 4.65 -8.16 13.69
C ARG A 162 5.88 -9.05 13.89
N ARG A 163 5.70 -10.37 14.05
CA ARG A 163 6.80 -11.32 14.20
C ARG A 163 7.42 -11.69 12.86
N SER A 164 6.61 -11.77 11.80
CA SER A 164 7.07 -12.09 10.45
C SER A 164 7.99 -11.01 9.87
N ASP A 165 7.77 -9.74 10.21
CA ASP A 165 8.68 -8.65 9.82
C ASP A 165 10.09 -8.79 10.44
N ALA A 166 10.24 -9.52 11.55
CA ALA A 166 11.52 -9.71 12.23
C ALA A 166 12.40 -10.84 11.62
N THR A 167 11.82 -11.72 10.80
CA THR A 167 12.53 -12.81 10.12
C THR A 167 12.06 -12.93 8.67
N PRO A 168 12.58 -12.12 7.74
CA PRO A 168 12.20 -12.21 6.33
C PRO A 168 12.58 -13.60 5.79
N MET A 169 11.56 -14.41 5.51
CA MET A 169 11.69 -15.81 5.09
C MET A 169 12.05 -15.94 3.59
N TRP A 170 12.01 -14.81 2.87
CA TRP A 170 12.31 -14.67 1.45
C TRP A 170 13.16 -13.40 1.26
N ASN A 171 14.40 -13.53 0.80
CA ASN A 171 15.17 -12.41 0.29
C ASN A 171 14.83 -12.23 -1.19
N ALA A 172 14.19 -11.12 -1.55
CA ALA A 172 13.99 -10.76 -2.95
C ALA A 172 15.37 -10.62 -3.61
N VAL A 173 15.57 -11.31 -4.73
CA VAL A 173 16.76 -11.12 -5.56
C VAL A 173 16.59 -9.78 -6.27
N ASP A 174 17.42 -8.80 -5.93
CA ASP A 174 17.40 -7.48 -6.57
C ASP A 174 17.56 -7.65 -8.08
N THR A 175 16.50 -7.36 -8.82
CA THR A 175 16.53 -7.14 -10.27
C THR A 175 16.66 -5.65 -10.54
N SER A 176 17.13 -5.25 -11.73
CA SER A 176 17.38 -3.85 -12.10
C SER A 176 16.17 -2.90 -12.00
N GLU A 177 14.97 -3.45 -11.80
CA GLU A 177 13.70 -2.74 -11.64
C GLU A 177 13.20 -2.71 -10.17
N THR A 178 13.93 -3.33 -9.24
CA THR A 178 13.55 -3.39 -7.82
C THR A 178 13.89 -2.07 -7.15
N ARG A 179 12.87 -1.27 -6.87
CA ARG A 179 13.01 -0.01 -6.14
C ARG A 179 12.84 -0.29 -4.66
N THR A 180 13.94 -0.27 -3.92
CA THR A 180 13.94 -0.45 -2.46
C THR A 180 13.15 0.68 -1.81
N ASP A 181 12.20 0.32 -0.95
CA ASP A 181 11.42 1.27 -0.16
C ASP A 181 12.32 1.79 0.98
N VAL A 182 13.04 2.87 0.71
CA VAL A 182 13.84 3.58 1.71
C VAL A 182 12.99 4.71 2.27
N PRO A 183 12.90 4.87 3.61
CA PRO A 183 12.15 5.95 4.23
C PRO A 183 12.53 7.27 3.57
N GLN A 184 11.55 7.89 2.91
CA GLN A 184 11.79 9.04 2.08
C GLN A 184 12.07 10.22 3.00
N GLN A 185 13.34 10.48 3.29
CA GLN A 185 13.79 11.73 3.90
C GLN A 185 13.37 12.84 2.96
N GLN A 186 12.23 13.47 3.28
CA GLN A 186 11.79 14.69 2.63
C GLN A 186 12.81 15.77 2.99
N ASP A 187 13.84 15.90 2.15
CA ASP A 187 14.76 17.02 2.17
C ASP A 187 13.92 18.28 1.82
N PRO A 188 13.72 19.24 2.74
CA PRO A 188 12.80 20.35 2.52
C PRO A 188 13.27 21.39 1.46
N LEU A 189 14.26 21.06 0.64
CA LEU A 189 15.04 22.04 -0.13
C LEU A 189 15.27 21.68 -1.61
N GLU A 190 14.41 20.92 -2.29
CA GLU A 190 14.32 21.04 -3.76
C GLU A 190 13.23 22.04 -4.14
N ARG A 191 13.55 23.32 -3.92
CA ARG A 191 12.87 24.42 -4.59
C ARG A 191 13.00 24.21 -6.09
N HIS A 192 11.86 24.13 -6.76
CA HIS A 192 11.59 24.73 -8.07
C HIS A 192 12.76 25.54 -8.64
N SER A 193 13.71 24.86 -9.32
CA SER A 193 14.60 25.55 -10.24
C SER A 193 13.82 25.76 -11.52
N THR A 194 13.31 26.98 -11.60
CA THR A 194 12.63 27.61 -12.71
C THR A 194 13.26 27.30 -14.06
N ARG A 195 12.38 26.99 -15.02
CA ARG A 195 12.53 27.20 -16.46
C ARG A 195 13.60 28.25 -16.80
N VAL A 196 14.66 27.81 -17.48
CA VAL A 196 15.37 28.64 -18.45
C VAL A 196 15.21 27.95 -19.81
N LEU A 197 14.18 28.36 -20.54
CA LEU A 197 14.09 28.23 -22.00
C LEU A 197 14.88 29.40 -22.59
N GLY A 198 15.87 29.11 -23.45
CA GLY A 198 16.56 30.19 -24.19
C GLY A 198 17.81 29.79 -24.97
N CYS A 199 17.58 29.23 -26.16
CA CYS A 199 18.36 29.42 -27.41
C CYS A 199 19.73 28.73 -27.69
N SER A 200 19.72 28.10 -28.88
CA SER A 200 20.72 28.07 -29.99
C SER A 200 21.94 27.12 -29.97
N SER A 201 21.77 25.99 -30.67
CA SER A 201 22.61 25.36 -31.74
C SER A 201 24.14 25.13 -31.55
N PRO A 202 24.85 24.50 -32.51
CA PRO A 202 24.86 23.07 -32.85
C PRO A 202 26.28 22.44 -32.72
N GLU A 203 26.36 21.12 -32.78
CA GLU A 203 27.46 20.32 -33.37
C GLU A 203 28.94 20.66 -33.02
N SER A 204 29.60 19.80 -32.24
CA SER A 204 31.06 19.63 -32.35
C SER A 204 31.51 18.21 -31.97
N VAL A 205 31.59 17.34 -32.98
CA VAL A 205 32.47 16.18 -33.02
C VAL A 205 33.90 16.67 -33.29
N SER A 206 34.85 16.47 -32.36
CA SER A 206 36.29 16.32 -32.67
C SER A 206 36.99 15.67 -31.46
N ARG A 207 37.33 14.38 -31.51
CA ARG A 207 38.61 13.80 -31.95
C ARG A 207 39.86 14.52 -31.39
N SER A 208 40.47 13.91 -30.39
CA SER A 208 41.91 14.05 -30.12
C SER A 208 42.68 12.84 -30.70
N PRO A 209 43.81 13.03 -31.38
CA PRO A 209 44.59 11.98 -32.03
C PRO A 209 45.52 11.27 -31.04
N ARG A 210 45.51 9.92 -31.01
CA ARG A 210 46.59 9.14 -30.37
C ARG A 210 47.57 8.63 -31.45
N PRO A 211 48.88 8.82 -31.27
CA PRO A 211 49.89 8.47 -32.27
C PRO A 211 50.08 6.95 -32.40
N ALA A 212 50.44 6.58 -33.63
CA ALA A 212 50.68 5.23 -34.09
C ALA A 212 51.82 4.52 -33.34
N GLY A 213 51.67 3.21 -33.14
CA GLY A 213 52.79 2.30 -32.95
C GLY A 213 52.71 1.43 -31.71
N ARG A 214 51.90 0.35 -31.77
CA ARG A 214 52.27 -1.05 -31.44
C ARG A 214 50.99 -1.88 -31.33
N TRP A 215 50.64 -2.54 -32.44
CA TRP A 215 49.60 -3.57 -32.51
C TRP A 215 50.04 -4.80 -31.70
N VAL A 216 49.24 -5.24 -30.74
CA VAL A 216 49.38 -6.55 -30.07
C VAL A 216 48.25 -7.45 -30.58
N PRO A 217 48.54 -8.59 -31.22
CA PRO A 217 47.54 -9.41 -31.90
C PRO A 217 46.78 -10.37 -30.96
N PRO A 218 45.57 -10.81 -31.37
CA PRO A 218 44.77 -11.79 -30.65
C PRO A 218 45.28 -13.21 -30.92
N LEU A 219 45.53 -14.00 -29.87
CA LEU A 219 45.90 -15.41 -29.99
C LEU A 219 44.66 -16.25 -30.36
N ARG A 220 44.72 -16.92 -31.52
CA ARG A 220 43.81 -17.98 -31.92
C ARG A 220 44.59 -19.17 -32.51
N ALA A 221 44.22 -20.35 -32.05
CA ALA A 221 44.36 -21.69 -32.63
C ALA A 221 45.75 -22.39 -32.68
N SER A 222 45.84 -23.52 -31.98
CA SER A 222 46.41 -24.76 -32.55
C SER A 222 45.63 -25.96 -32.04
N SER A 223 45.36 -26.89 -32.94
CA SER A 223 44.48 -28.05 -32.83
C SER A 223 45.25 -29.33 -33.12
N LYS A 224 45.10 -30.35 -32.24
CA LYS A 224 45.21 -31.82 -32.46
C LYS A 224 46.63 -32.45 -32.62
N PRO A 225 46.85 -33.80 -32.47
CA PRO A 225 45.91 -34.91 -32.15
C PRO A 225 46.49 -35.94 -31.10
N PRO A 226 46.19 -37.28 -31.13
CA PRO A 226 45.57 -38.02 -30.03
C PRO A 226 46.49 -39.04 -29.31
N ASP A 227 46.33 -39.22 -28.00
CA ASP A 227 46.90 -40.39 -27.31
C ASP A 227 45.85 -41.50 -27.21
N CYS A 228 45.97 -42.47 -28.13
CA CYS A 228 45.60 -43.85 -27.88
C CYS A 228 46.67 -44.47 -26.98
N VAL A 229 46.33 -44.88 -25.77
CA VAL A 229 47.01 -45.99 -25.10
C VAL A 229 45.95 -47.01 -24.70
N GLN A 230 46.13 -48.19 -25.28
CA GLN A 230 45.46 -49.45 -25.04
C GLN A 230 45.67 -49.99 -23.62
N ASP A 231 44.83 -50.97 -23.29
CA ASP A 231 44.99 -52.03 -22.28
C ASP A 231 44.61 -51.67 -20.84
N SER A 232 43.48 -52.17 -20.31
CA SER A 232 43.20 -53.57 -19.93
C SER A 232 44.17 -54.11 -18.87
N SER A 233 43.85 -53.85 -17.60
CA SER A 233 44.16 -54.69 -16.43
C SER A 233 43.59 -53.95 -15.21
N ALA A 234 42.44 -54.38 -14.69
CA ALA A 234 42.32 -55.43 -13.69
C ALA A 234 42.31 -54.88 -12.26
N VAL A 235 41.37 -55.42 -11.49
CA VAL A 235 41.40 -55.62 -10.03
C VAL A 235 40.78 -54.52 -9.15
N CYS A 236 39.67 -54.95 -8.55
CA CYS A 236 39.00 -54.55 -7.30
C CYS A 236 38.24 -53.23 -7.24
#